data_AF-A0A914NMP9-F1
#
_entry.id   AF-A0A914NMP9-F1
#
_cell.length_a   1.000
_cell.length_b   1.000
_cell.length_c   1.000
_cell.angle_alpha   90.00
_cell.angle_beta   90.00
_cell.angle_gamma   90.00
#
_symmetry.space_group_name_H-M   'P 1'
#
loop_
_entity.id
_entity.type
_entity.pdbx_description
1 polymer ?
#
loop_
_entity_poly.entity_id
_entity_poly.type
_entity_poly.pdbx_seq_one_letter_code
_entity_poly.pdbx_strand_id
1 'polypeptide(L)'
;MGTAFMSCWEELSKKKYKWEYVFTLQNDDVQIKTNEEIIQILKWLGGANDVEYGLNQKELIQVLYKKFNWTFKDLKLFRDGYVQASLARTFVDFIVQKLDLTQLLHHLNNCGEYGCDELFFQTLLATEVLKSTPMLLHINALIKIFLHHLLIEDSNTLLCPSGYIRNDLCMFGLEDLVVI
;
A
#
# COMPACT_ATOMS: atom_id res chain seq x y z
N MET A 1 -5.25 -10.62 1.55
CA MET A 1 -4.29 -10.13 0.53
C MET A 1 -2.83 -10.23 0.99
N GLY A 2 -2.49 -9.92 2.25
CA GLY A 2 -1.11 -9.96 2.76
C GLY A 2 -0.32 -11.26 2.49
N THR A 3 -0.95 -12.43 2.60
CA THR A 3 -0.28 -13.72 2.30
C THR A 3 0.16 -13.83 0.84
N ALA A 4 -0.61 -13.27 -0.10
CA ALA A 4 -0.25 -13.29 -1.52
C ALA A 4 1.01 -12.46 -1.79
N PHE A 5 1.12 -11.28 -1.18
CA PHE A 5 2.33 -10.46 -1.26
C PHE A 5 3.54 -11.19 -0.69
N MET A 6 3.41 -11.82 0.48
CA MET A 6 4.50 -12.58 1.10
C MET A 6 5.02 -13.70 0.20
N SER A 7 4.13 -14.49 -0.41
CA SER A 7 4.57 -15.56 -1.32
C SER A 7 5.31 -15.03 -2.55
N CYS A 8 4.87 -13.90 -3.13
CA CYS A 8 5.60 -13.26 -4.22
C CYS A 8 6.98 -12.76 -3.78
N TRP A 9 7.05 -12.13 -2.61
CA TRP A 9 8.29 -11.56 -2.09
C TRP A 9 9.30 -12.62 -1.67
N GLU A 10 8.86 -13.76 -1.13
CA GLU A 10 9.72 -14.92 -0.86
C GLU A 10 10.43 -15.42 -2.12
N GLU A 11 9.74 -15.45 -3.27
CA GLU A 11 10.37 -15.78 -4.55
C GLU A 11 11.32 -14.68 -5.01
N LEU A 12 10.89 -13.41 -4.97
CA LEU A 12 11.68 -12.26 -5.44
C LEU A 12 12.93 -11.99 -4.57
N SER A 13 12.91 -12.32 -3.29
CA SER A 13 14.06 -12.19 -2.39
C SER A 13 15.17 -13.21 -2.64
N LYS A 14 14.94 -14.24 -3.49
CA LYS A 14 15.98 -15.19 -3.87
C LYS A 14 17.12 -14.48 -4.59
N LYS A 15 18.37 -14.80 -4.19
CA LYS A 15 19.62 -14.17 -4.68
C LYS A 15 19.80 -14.15 -6.21
N LYS A 16 19.08 -15.00 -6.95
CA LYS A 16 19.12 -15.03 -8.42
C LYS A 16 18.48 -13.79 -9.07
N TYR A 17 17.57 -13.12 -8.38
CA TYR A 17 16.91 -11.93 -8.88
C TYR A 17 17.61 -10.67 -8.36
N LYS A 18 17.89 -9.75 -9.29
CA LYS A 18 18.50 -8.44 -8.99
C LYS A 18 17.48 -7.37 -9.33
N TRP A 19 17.03 -6.64 -8.32
CA TRP A 19 16.05 -5.56 -8.42
C TRP A 19 16.29 -4.57 -7.28
N GLU A 20 15.74 -3.37 -7.38
CA GLU A 20 15.88 -2.33 -6.35
C GLU A 20 14.56 -1.98 -5.68
N TYR A 21 13.48 -2.02 -6.44
CA TYR A 21 12.12 -1.76 -5.98
C TYR A 21 11.13 -2.79 -6.50
N VAL A 22 10.06 -3.02 -5.74
CA VAL A 22 8.88 -3.78 -6.15
C VAL A 22 7.64 -2.90 -6.05
N PHE A 23 6.76 -3.01 -7.04
CA PHE A 23 5.45 -2.38 -7.04
C PHE A 23 4.40 -3.45 -6.75
N THR A 24 3.44 -3.14 -5.89
CA THR A 24 2.24 -3.98 -5.71
C THR A 24 1.17 -3.52 -6.69
N LEU A 25 0.81 -4.41 -7.62
CA LEU A 25 -0.19 -4.14 -8.66
C LEU A 25 -1.37 -5.11 -8.55
N GLN A 26 -2.52 -4.65 -8.99
CA GLN A 26 -3.76 -5.38 -9.19
C GLN A 26 -4.05 -5.54 -10.69
N ASN A 27 -5.00 -6.40 -11.03
CA ASN A 27 -5.29 -6.74 -12.43
C ASN A 27 -5.81 -5.56 -13.26
N ASP A 28 -6.42 -4.57 -12.60
CA ASP A 28 -7.03 -3.41 -13.24
C ASP A 28 -6.07 -2.20 -13.31
N ASP A 29 -4.81 -2.35 -12.85
CA ASP A 29 -3.81 -1.29 -12.90
C ASP A 29 -3.21 -1.12 -14.30
N VAL A 30 -3.05 0.14 -14.71
CA VAL A 30 -2.42 0.53 -15.97
C VAL A 30 -1.29 1.51 -15.72
N GLN A 31 -0.17 1.31 -16.40
CA GLN A 31 1.01 2.16 -16.28
C GLN A 31 0.82 3.50 -17.02
N ILE A 32 0.98 4.61 -16.30
CA ILE A 32 0.81 6.00 -16.81
C ILE A 32 2.12 6.81 -16.86
N LYS A 33 3.27 6.16 -16.63
CA LYS A 33 4.61 6.74 -16.70
C LYS A 33 5.50 5.81 -17.49
N THR A 34 6.39 6.34 -18.30
CA THR A 34 7.40 5.55 -19.00
C THR A 34 8.37 4.89 -18.02
N ASN A 35 9.07 3.85 -18.47
CA ASN A 35 10.11 3.22 -17.64
C ASN A 35 11.23 4.19 -17.24
N GLU A 36 11.57 5.16 -18.09
CA GLU A 36 12.57 6.19 -17.77
C GLU A 36 12.10 7.10 -16.63
N GLU A 37 10.86 7.58 -16.68
CA GLU A 37 10.26 8.38 -15.61
C GLU A 37 10.21 7.61 -14.29
N ILE A 38 9.78 6.34 -14.34
CA ILE A 38 9.74 5.48 -13.15
C ILE A 38 11.14 5.33 -12.54
N ILE A 39 12.16 5.03 -13.35
CA ILE A 39 13.54 4.91 -12.87
C ILE A 39 14.02 6.22 -12.25
N GLN A 40 13.69 7.36 -12.85
CA GLN A 40 14.07 8.67 -12.31
C GLN A 40 13.42 8.94 -10.95
N ILE A 41 12.14 8.61 -10.79
CA ILE A 41 11.41 8.72 -9.52
C ILE A 41 12.03 7.81 -8.46
N LEU A 42 12.32 6.55 -8.79
CA LEU A 42 12.92 5.59 -7.84
C LEU A 42 14.32 6.04 -7.39
N LYS A 43 15.11 6.64 -8.30
CA LYS A 43 16.40 7.25 -7.93
C LYS A 43 16.24 8.41 -6.96
N TRP A 44 15.19 9.22 -7.11
CA TRP A 44 14.88 10.28 -6.14
C TRP A 44 14.40 9.73 -4.79
N LEU A 45 13.68 8.61 -4.77
CA LEU A 45 13.29 7.93 -3.53
C LEU A 45 14.49 7.35 -2.78
N GLY A 46 15.55 6.94 -3.48
CA GLY A 46 16.85 6.67 -2.87
C GLY A 46 16.84 5.56 -1.80
N GLY A 47 16.01 4.54 -1.97
CA GLY A 47 15.81 3.45 -1.01
C GLY A 47 14.68 3.70 0.00
N ALA A 48 13.97 4.83 -0.10
CA ALA A 48 12.75 5.06 0.67
C ALA A 48 11.59 4.20 0.14
N ASN A 49 10.74 3.72 1.05
CA ASN A 49 9.47 3.12 0.68
C ASN A 49 8.43 4.22 0.44
N ASP A 50 7.55 3.99 -0.52
CA ASP A 50 6.42 4.86 -0.83
C ASP A 50 5.12 4.08 -0.65
N VAL A 51 4.34 4.48 0.35
CA VAL A 51 3.06 3.89 0.71
C VAL A 51 2.08 4.99 1.04
N GLU A 52 0.80 4.77 0.74
CA GLU A 52 -0.23 5.68 1.22
C GLU A 52 -0.49 5.49 2.72
N TYR A 53 -0.77 6.61 3.37
CA TYR A 53 -1.15 6.69 4.76
C TYR A 53 -2.45 7.49 4.94
N GLY A 54 -3.54 6.77 5.20
CA GLY A 54 -4.84 7.30 5.59
C GLY A 54 -4.90 7.62 7.09
N LEU A 55 -5.62 8.70 7.44
CA LEU A 55 -5.83 9.14 8.82
C LEU A 55 -7.21 8.76 9.38
N ASN A 56 -8.08 8.09 8.61
CA ASN A 56 -9.53 8.15 8.84
C ASN A 56 -10.23 6.84 9.26
N GLN A 57 -9.62 5.65 9.24
CA GLN A 57 -10.27 4.43 9.74
C GLN A 57 -10.19 4.22 11.27
N LYS A 58 -10.49 5.24 12.08
CA LYS A 58 -10.45 5.13 13.57
C LYS A 58 -11.38 4.05 14.12
N GLU A 59 -12.51 3.77 13.45
CA GLU A 59 -13.51 2.79 13.89
C GLU A 59 -13.05 1.35 13.66
N LEU A 60 -12.53 1.02 12.47
CA LEU A 60 -11.95 -0.29 12.16
C LEU A 60 -10.81 -0.62 13.13
N ILE A 61 -9.91 0.34 13.35
CA ILE A 61 -8.79 0.21 14.28
C ILE A 61 -9.30 -0.14 15.69
N GLN A 62 -10.37 0.50 16.16
CA GLN A 62 -10.95 0.22 17.47
C GLN A 62 -11.60 -1.17 17.56
N VAL A 63 -12.24 -1.65 16.49
CA VAL A 63 -12.79 -3.01 16.43
C VAL A 63 -11.66 -4.04 16.56
N LEU A 64 -10.57 -3.87 15.80
CA LEU A 64 -9.43 -4.78 15.83
C LEU A 64 -8.73 -4.83 17.19
N TYR A 65 -8.61 -3.68 17.87
CA TYR A 65 -8.05 -3.62 19.22
C TYR A 65 -8.86 -4.41 20.25
N LYS A 66 -10.20 -4.50 20.08
CA LYS A 66 -11.08 -5.26 20.98
C LYS A 66 -11.12 -6.74 20.64
N LYS A 67 -10.96 -7.10 19.36
CA LYS A 67 -11.14 -8.46 18.85
C LYS A 67 -9.96 -9.39 19.10
N PHE A 68 -8.73 -8.88 19.09
CA PHE A 68 -7.51 -9.69 19.23
C PHE A 68 -6.62 -9.21 20.38
N ASN A 69 -5.89 -10.14 21.01
CA ASN A 69 -4.95 -9.80 22.08
C ASN A 69 -3.59 -9.43 21.47
N TRP A 70 -3.35 -8.13 21.31
CA TRP A 70 -2.11 -7.62 20.75
C TRP A 70 -1.07 -7.43 21.86
N THR A 71 0.00 -8.23 21.87
CA THR A 71 1.08 -8.13 22.87
C THR A 71 2.03 -6.93 22.67
N PHE A 72 1.71 -6.04 21.71
CA PHE A 72 2.38 -4.75 21.44
C PHE A 72 1.49 -3.56 21.84
N LYS A 73 0.84 -3.64 23.01
CA LYS A 73 -0.25 -2.75 23.47
C LYS A 73 0.06 -1.24 23.49
N ASP A 74 1.33 -0.84 23.43
CA ASP A 74 1.74 0.57 23.48
C ASP A 74 2.08 1.18 22.11
N LEU A 75 2.11 0.39 21.03
CA LEU A 75 2.36 0.90 19.68
C LEU A 75 1.02 1.10 18.96
N LYS A 76 0.79 2.34 18.48
CA LYS A 76 -0.31 2.73 17.58
C LYS A 76 -0.08 2.12 16.18
N LEU A 77 -0.12 0.79 16.14
CA LEU A 77 0.29 -0.07 15.03
C LEU A 77 -0.61 0.11 13.81
N PHE A 78 -1.92 0.09 14.00
CA PHE A 78 -2.81 0.10 12.86
C PHE A 78 -2.91 1.50 12.28
N ARG A 79 -2.55 1.57 11.02
CA ARG A 79 -2.66 2.75 10.19
C ARG A 79 -3.36 2.32 8.91
N ASP A 80 -4.18 3.23 8.45
CA ASP A 80 -5.06 3.10 7.31
C ASP A 80 -4.29 3.53 6.05
N GLY A 81 -4.66 3.04 4.88
CA GLY A 81 -4.01 3.34 3.61
C GLY A 81 -4.51 2.43 2.50
N TYR A 82 -3.67 2.18 1.49
CA TYR A 82 -4.04 1.36 0.34
C TYR A 82 -3.07 0.20 0.18
N VAL A 83 -3.49 -0.80 -0.59
CA VAL A 83 -2.68 -1.99 -0.89
C VAL A 83 -1.64 -1.73 -1.98
N GLN A 84 -1.68 -0.57 -2.63
CA GLN A 84 -0.68 -0.12 -3.59
C GLN A 84 0.52 0.48 -2.83
N ALA A 85 1.72 0.06 -3.23
CA ALA A 85 2.97 0.42 -2.59
C ALA A 85 4.15 0.27 -3.56
N SER A 86 5.15 1.13 -3.39
CA SER A 86 6.50 0.94 -3.96
C SER A 86 7.50 0.70 -2.84
N LEU A 87 8.05 -0.50 -2.78
CA LEU A 87 8.88 -0.93 -1.66
C LEU A 87 10.30 -1.21 -2.11
N ALA A 88 11.26 -0.69 -1.35
CA ALA A 88 12.67 -0.94 -1.57
C ALA A 88 13.03 -2.39 -1.24
N ARG A 89 13.97 -2.98 -1.99
CA ARG A 89 14.43 -4.36 -1.78
C ARG A 89 14.93 -4.62 -0.36
N THR A 90 15.60 -3.63 0.23
CA THR A 90 16.07 -3.70 1.62
C THR A 90 14.94 -3.93 2.62
N PHE A 91 13.81 -3.25 2.42
CA PHE A 91 12.63 -3.40 3.25
C PHE A 91 11.94 -4.75 3.04
N VAL A 92 11.77 -5.17 1.79
CA VAL A 92 11.16 -6.47 1.46
C VAL A 92 12.00 -7.63 2.02
N ASP A 93 13.32 -7.59 1.83
CA ASP A 93 14.24 -8.58 2.40
C ASP A 93 14.17 -8.59 3.93
N PHE A 94 14.05 -7.42 4.57
CA PHE A 94 13.87 -7.34 6.02
C PHE A 94 12.57 -8.00 6.48
N ILE A 95 11.45 -7.72 5.81
CA ILE A 95 10.15 -8.37 6.10
C ILE A 95 10.29 -9.89 5.96
N VAL A 96 10.75 -10.37 4.81
CA VAL A 96 10.79 -11.81 4.48
C VAL A 96 11.76 -12.58 5.38
N GLN A 97 12.92 -11.99 5.71
CA GLN A 97 14.01 -12.73 6.35
C GLN A 97 14.13 -12.49 7.86
N LYS A 98 13.53 -11.41 8.39
CA LYS A 98 13.72 -11.00 9.79
C LYS A 98 12.44 -10.96 10.61
N LEU A 99 11.28 -10.80 9.99
CA LEU A 99 10.02 -10.67 10.72
C LEU A 99 9.22 -11.96 10.71
N ASP A 100 8.73 -12.36 11.87
CA ASP A 100 7.67 -13.36 11.98
C ASP A 100 6.32 -12.64 11.93
N LEU A 101 5.69 -12.67 10.75
CA LEU A 101 4.39 -12.05 10.51
C LEU A 101 3.22 -13.01 10.68
N THR A 102 3.43 -14.23 11.20
CA THR A 102 2.41 -15.27 11.28
C THR A 102 1.14 -14.79 11.98
N GLN A 103 1.29 -14.14 13.15
CA GLN A 103 0.15 -13.63 13.90
C GLN A 103 -0.50 -12.42 13.23
N LEU A 104 0.29 -11.51 12.66
CA LEU A 104 -0.24 -10.34 11.95
C LEU A 104 -1.09 -10.79 10.75
N LEU A 105 -0.54 -11.66 9.90
CA LEU A 105 -1.22 -12.21 8.74
C LEU A 105 -2.46 -13.01 9.14
N HIS A 106 -2.37 -13.81 10.21
CA HIS A 106 -3.53 -14.53 10.73
C HIS A 106 -4.65 -13.56 11.15
N HIS A 107 -4.33 -12.48 11.87
CA HIS A 107 -5.34 -11.51 12.29
C HIS A 107 -5.93 -10.73 11.13
N LEU A 108 -5.11 -10.26 10.17
CA LEU A 108 -5.61 -9.51 9.01
C LEU A 108 -6.47 -10.40 8.10
N ASN A 109 -6.09 -11.67 7.88
CA ASN A 109 -6.88 -12.60 7.07
C ASN A 109 -8.20 -13.02 7.75
N ASN A 110 -8.26 -12.98 9.09
CA ASN A 110 -9.46 -13.36 9.87
C ASN A 110 -10.17 -12.16 10.50
N CYS A 111 -9.89 -10.95 10.04
CA CYS A 111 -10.43 -9.74 10.64
C CYS A 111 -11.96 -9.65 10.48
N GLY A 112 -12.53 -10.21 9.41
CA GLY A 112 -13.97 -10.20 9.11
C GLY A 112 -14.56 -8.85 8.73
N GLU A 113 -13.74 -7.81 8.60
CA GLU A 113 -14.16 -6.44 8.25
C GLU A 113 -13.67 -6.06 6.85
N TYR A 114 -14.31 -5.07 6.24
CA TYR A 114 -13.86 -4.47 4.97
C TYR A 114 -12.54 -3.70 5.17
N GLY A 115 -11.66 -3.71 4.17
CA GLY A 115 -10.42 -2.92 4.18
C GLY A 115 -9.32 -3.42 5.13
N CYS A 116 -9.33 -4.67 5.57
CA CYS A 116 -8.27 -5.13 6.49
C CYS A 116 -6.91 -5.31 5.84
N ASP A 117 -6.87 -5.58 4.55
CA ASP A 117 -5.63 -5.65 3.78
C ASP A 117 -4.95 -4.28 3.61
N GLU A 118 -5.73 -3.20 3.64
CA GLU A 118 -5.26 -1.80 3.67
C GLU A 118 -4.50 -1.42 4.95
N LEU A 119 -4.45 -2.31 5.93
CA LEU A 119 -3.69 -2.10 7.17
C LEU A 119 -2.29 -2.70 7.10
N PHE A 120 -1.96 -3.52 6.09
CA PHE A 120 -0.76 -4.34 6.12
C PHE A 120 0.53 -3.51 6.04
N PHE A 121 0.75 -2.77 4.94
CA PHE A 121 2.01 -2.02 4.75
C PHE A 121 2.15 -0.89 5.75
N GLN A 122 1.04 -0.23 6.04
CA GLN A 122 0.92 0.90 6.93
C GLN A 122 1.24 0.46 8.36
N THR A 123 0.77 -0.71 8.79
CA THR A 123 1.15 -1.26 10.11
C THR A 123 2.64 -1.57 10.20
N LEU A 124 3.23 -2.14 9.15
CA LEU A 124 4.66 -2.44 9.13
C LEU A 124 5.52 -1.18 9.10
N LEU A 125 5.09 -0.14 8.40
CA LEU A 125 5.85 1.10 8.22
C LEU A 125 5.57 2.16 9.31
N ALA A 126 4.48 2.03 10.08
CA ALA A 126 4.12 2.95 11.15
C ALA A 126 4.96 2.81 12.43
N THR A 127 5.74 1.74 12.56
CA THR A 127 6.51 1.50 13.78
C THR A 127 7.88 2.15 13.71
N GLU A 128 8.13 3.06 14.67
CA GLU A 128 9.48 3.59 14.90
C GLU A 128 10.51 2.51 15.25
N VAL A 129 10.06 1.31 15.62
CA VAL A 129 10.91 0.14 15.92
C VAL A 129 11.45 -0.51 14.63
N LEU A 130 10.69 -0.47 13.53
CA LEU A 130 11.09 -1.07 12.25
C LEU A 130 11.82 -0.08 11.32
N LYS A 131 12.45 0.98 11.88
CA LYS A 131 13.29 2.08 11.30
C LYS A 131 14.43 1.67 10.35
N SER A 132 14.29 0.58 9.60
CA SER A 132 15.26 0.04 8.65
C SER A 132 15.30 0.77 7.31
N THR A 133 14.31 1.61 6.99
CA THR A 133 14.25 2.34 5.72
C THR A 133 13.49 3.67 5.84
N PRO A 134 13.91 4.74 5.11
CA PRO A 134 13.14 5.97 5.00
C PRO A 134 11.76 5.71 4.41
N MET A 135 10.76 6.52 4.77
CA MET A 135 9.40 6.44 4.24
C MET A 135 8.98 7.83 3.73
N LEU A 136 8.44 7.88 2.52
CA LEU A 136 7.71 9.06 2.05
C LEU A 136 6.25 8.92 2.48
N LEU A 137 5.76 9.88 3.24
CA LEU A 137 4.39 9.89 3.76
C LEU A 137 3.57 10.91 2.98
N HIS A 138 2.49 10.46 2.35
CA HIS A 138 1.55 11.33 1.66
C HIS A 138 0.33 11.58 2.55
N ILE A 139 -0.02 12.85 2.78
CA ILE A 139 -1.17 13.27 3.61
C ILE A 139 -2.28 13.80 2.67
N ASN A 140 -3.40 13.08 2.62
CA ASN A 140 -4.70 13.37 1.99
C ASN A 140 -4.83 14.63 1.09
N ALA A 141 -5.14 14.39 -0.19
CA ALA A 141 -5.73 15.36 -1.13
C ALA A 141 -6.95 14.73 -1.85
N LEU A 142 -7.86 15.56 -2.38
CA LEU A 142 -9.07 15.15 -3.12
C LEU A 142 -8.77 14.43 -4.45
N ILE A 143 -7.58 14.69 -5.02
CA ILE A 143 -7.01 13.89 -6.10
C ILE A 143 -5.74 13.29 -5.54
N LYS A 144 -5.73 11.97 -5.42
CA LYS A 144 -4.64 11.18 -4.87
C LYS A 144 -3.66 10.84 -5.98
N ILE A 145 -2.74 11.77 -6.28
CA ILE A 145 -1.59 11.49 -7.14
C ILE A 145 -0.47 11.04 -6.22
N PHE A 146 -0.34 9.73 -6.02
CA PHE A 146 0.86 9.18 -5.43
C PHE A 146 1.86 8.83 -6.53
N LEU A 147 3.15 8.76 -6.19
CA LEU A 147 4.17 8.34 -7.16
C LEU A 147 3.90 6.93 -7.69
N HIS A 148 3.18 6.11 -6.93
CA HIS A 148 2.94 4.70 -7.21
C HIS A 148 1.52 4.39 -7.74
N HIS A 149 0.53 5.26 -7.52
CA HIS A 149 -0.82 5.05 -8.04
C HIS A 149 -1.61 6.35 -8.20
N LEU A 150 -2.53 6.36 -9.16
CA LEU A 150 -3.53 7.41 -9.34
C LEU A 150 -4.91 6.78 -9.23
N LEU A 151 -5.74 7.36 -8.37
CA LEU A 151 -7.10 6.87 -8.18
C LEU A 151 -8.04 8.06 -7.88
N ILE A 152 -9.23 8.00 -8.47
CA ILE A 152 -10.28 9.01 -8.26
C ILE A 152 -11.39 8.34 -7.45
N GLU A 153 -11.49 8.74 -6.18
CA GLU A 153 -12.57 8.36 -5.28
C GLU A 153 -13.61 9.48 -5.29
N ASP A 154 -14.70 9.26 -6.00
CA ASP A 154 -15.85 10.14 -5.88
C ASP A 154 -17.13 9.39 -6.26
N SER A 155 -18.15 9.57 -5.43
CA SER A 155 -19.53 9.18 -5.76
C SER A 155 -20.14 10.13 -6.81
N ASN A 156 -19.50 11.27 -7.07
CA ASN A 156 -19.92 12.26 -8.03
C ASN A 156 -19.24 12.07 -9.40
N THR A 157 -20.04 11.78 -10.42
CA THR A 157 -19.62 11.60 -11.82
C THR A 157 -18.88 12.79 -12.42
N LEU A 158 -18.89 13.96 -11.79
CA LEU A 158 -18.21 15.15 -12.30
C LEU A 158 -16.68 15.00 -12.32
N LEU A 159 -16.11 14.20 -11.40
CA LEU A 159 -14.67 13.89 -11.35
C LEU A 159 -14.30 12.63 -12.13
N CYS A 160 -15.27 11.92 -12.69
CA CYS A 160 -15.09 10.72 -13.49
C CYS A 160 -15.66 10.95 -14.91
N PRO A 161 -14.92 11.64 -15.80
CA PRO A 161 -15.32 11.89 -17.18
C PRO A 161 -15.91 10.69 -17.95
N SER A 162 -15.43 9.46 -17.70
CA SER A 162 -16.03 8.26 -18.31
C SER A 162 -17.49 8.01 -17.89
N GLY A 163 -17.89 8.52 -16.72
CA GLY A 163 -19.19 8.30 -16.10
C GLY A 163 -19.37 6.91 -15.48
N TYR A 164 -18.35 6.06 -15.49
CA TYR A 164 -18.43 4.69 -14.96
C TYR A 164 -17.83 4.62 -13.56
N ILE A 165 -18.67 4.37 -12.56
CA ILE A 165 -18.25 4.22 -11.16
C ILE A 165 -18.57 2.80 -10.68
N ARG A 166 -17.62 2.18 -9.99
CA ARG A 166 -17.78 0.86 -9.37
C ARG A 166 -17.21 0.88 -7.96
N ASN A 167 -18.04 0.58 -6.95
CA ASN A 167 -17.66 0.60 -5.53
C ASN A 167 -16.97 1.93 -5.14
N ASP A 168 -17.57 3.05 -5.56
CA ASP A 168 -17.05 4.41 -5.32
C ASP A 168 -15.70 4.75 -5.98
N LEU A 169 -15.23 3.89 -6.89
CA LEU A 169 -14.04 4.11 -7.71
C LEU A 169 -14.42 4.44 -9.16
N CYS A 170 -13.77 5.46 -9.73
CA CYS A 170 -13.90 5.77 -11.15
C CYS A 170 -13.18 4.72 -12.01
N MET A 171 -13.89 4.17 -12.98
CA MET A 171 -13.32 3.32 -14.03
C MET A 171 -12.92 4.20 -15.21
N PHE A 172 -11.62 4.38 -15.44
CA PHE A 172 -11.14 5.28 -16.50
C PHE A 172 -11.51 4.78 -17.90
N GLY A 173 -12.06 5.70 -18.70
CA GLY A 173 -12.30 5.60 -20.13
C GLY A 173 -11.32 6.46 -20.93
N LEU A 174 -11.59 6.62 -22.23
CA LEU A 174 -10.75 7.46 -23.11
C LEU A 174 -10.85 8.95 -22.73
N GLU A 175 -11.98 9.34 -22.16
CA GLU A 175 -12.30 10.69 -21.72
C GLU A 175 -11.40 11.14 -20.56
N ASP A 176 -10.93 10.21 -19.74
CA ASP A 176 -10.10 10.49 -18.56
C ASP A 176 -8.62 10.65 -18.88
N LEU A 177 -8.15 10.19 -20.06
CA LEU A 177 -6.74 10.27 -20.46
C LEU A 177 -6.19 11.70 -20.57
N VAL A 178 -7.07 12.70 -20.68
CA VAL A 178 -6.68 14.12 -20.71
C VAL A 178 -6.42 14.67 -19.31
N VAL A 179 -6.95 13.99 -18.28
CA VAL A 179 -6.88 14.38 -16.86
C VAL A 179 -5.76 13.62 -16.13
N ILE A 180 -5.34 12.46 -16.66
CA ILE A 180 -4.27 11.57 -16.17
C ILE A 180 -2.90 11.98 -16.73
#